data_AF-A0AAJ7TRH6-F1
#
_entry.id   AF-A0AAJ7TRH6-F1
#
_cell.length_a   1.000
_cell.length_b   1.000
_cell.length_c   1.000
_cell.angle_alpha   90.00
_cell.angle_beta   90.00
_cell.angle_gamma   90.00
#
_symmetry.space_group_name_H-M   'P 1'
#
loop_
_entity.id
_entity.type
_entity.pdbx_description
1 polymer ?
#
loop_
_entity_poly.entity_id
_entity_poly.type
_entity_poly.pdbx_seq_one_letter_code
_entity_poly.pdbx_strand_id
1 'polypeptide(L)'
;MASVKIVRARYRTFPTLFELQNVKLAIAEVDCIIAKMEREKEAPATVEEFESDVRSLNFLAYLYLRQLQPDKAKPLVEGALQKEPRNVTALANKCELHLQYFEITEAEAALQTLERESENKESFAIALSEVAYSLSRCGPCSHLSAATKFAEAIEVGQSRCLPDKLVAWHYGMALSYNRSLVLEHILENPSVDVEENFQMAITALAYVVKSDHKFLKAKAYVTLGEITNKYWRDVKRVKRNISDAIVKLPEESLKVFECFERA
;
A
#
# COMPACT_ATOMS: atom_id res chain seq x y z
N MET A 1 12.24 -7.76 -28.85
CA MET A 1 12.68 -7.95 -27.44
C MET A 1 13.45 -6.75 -26.84
N ALA A 2 14.36 -6.09 -27.57
CA ALA A 2 15.10 -4.93 -27.04
C ALA A 2 14.18 -3.76 -26.62
N SER A 3 13.19 -3.39 -27.46
CA SER A 3 12.23 -2.32 -27.15
C SER A 3 11.39 -2.59 -25.88
N VAL A 4 10.91 -3.83 -25.67
CA VAL A 4 10.18 -4.22 -24.44
C VAL A 4 10.99 -3.93 -23.16
N LYS A 5 12.29 -4.29 -23.16
CA LYS A 5 13.15 -4.04 -22.00
C LYS A 5 13.35 -2.55 -21.75
N ILE A 6 13.46 -1.76 -22.82
CA ILE A 6 13.62 -0.30 -22.73
C ILE A 6 12.36 0.36 -22.15
N VAL A 7 11.17 0.01 -22.65
CA VAL A 7 9.91 0.54 -22.12
C VAL A 7 9.73 0.19 -20.64
N ARG A 8 9.99 -1.07 -20.26
CA ARG A 8 9.96 -1.50 -18.85
C ARG A 8 10.95 -0.75 -17.98
N ALA A 9 12.17 -0.55 -18.45
CA ALA A 9 13.18 0.19 -17.70
C ALA A 9 12.73 1.64 -17.45
N ARG A 10 12.10 2.28 -18.44
CA ARG A 10 11.62 3.66 -18.34
C ARG A 10 10.44 3.82 -17.39
N TYR A 11 9.34 3.08 -17.55
CA TYR A 11 8.20 3.31 -16.65
C TYR A 11 8.50 2.91 -15.19
N ARG A 12 9.49 2.03 -14.95
CA ARG A 12 9.93 1.64 -13.60
C ARG A 12 10.70 2.74 -12.86
N THR A 13 11.07 3.84 -13.51
CA THR A 13 11.65 5.00 -12.81
C THR A 13 10.59 5.85 -12.11
N PHE A 14 9.30 5.59 -12.35
CA PHE A 14 8.20 6.29 -11.70
C PHE A 14 7.69 5.52 -10.48
N PRO A 15 7.17 6.23 -9.45
CA PRO A 15 6.65 5.64 -8.22
C PRO A 15 5.32 4.93 -8.47
N THR A 16 5.40 3.77 -9.10
CA THR A 16 4.25 2.96 -9.54
C THR A 16 4.30 1.61 -8.84
N LEU A 17 3.25 0.81 -8.99
CA LEU A 17 3.16 -0.50 -8.33
C LEU A 17 4.23 -1.49 -8.80
N PHE A 18 4.97 -1.18 -9.88
CA PHE A 18 6.10 -2.01 -10.30
C PHE A 18 7.32 -1.91 -9.37
N GLU A 19 7.36 -0.94 -8.44
CA GLU A 19 8.31 -0.96 -7.31
C GLU A 19 8.07 -2.17 -6.39
N LEU A 20 6.84 -2.70 -6.33
CA LEU A 20 6.48 -3.87 -5.52
C LEU A 20 7.10 -5.17 -6.02
N GLN A 21 7.77 -5.16 -7.19
CA GLN A 21 8.55 -6.31 -7.65
C GLN A 21 9.71 -6.64 -6.70
N ASN A 22 10.16 -5.66 -5.91
CA ASN A 22 11.17 -5.87 -4.87
C ASN A 22 10.60 -6.55 -3.62
N VAL A 23 9.26 -6.56 -3.47
CA VAL A 23 8.58 -7.33 -2.43
C VAL A 23 8.51 -8.78 -2.89
N LYS A 24 9.27 -9.62 -2.18
CA LYS A 24 9.27 -11.08 -2.38
C LYS A 24 7.92 -11.61 -1.94
N LEU A 25 7.00 -11.71 -2.89
CA LEU A 25 5.72 -12.39 -2.72
C LEU A 25 5.73 -13.68 -3.53
N ALA A 26 5.47 -14.81 -2.88
CA ALA A 26 5.22 -16.08 -3.58
C ALA A 26 3.87 -16.04 -4.31
N ILE A 27 3.68 -16.93 -5.28
CA ILE A 27 2.49 -16.94 -6.15
C ILE A 27 1.22 -17.11 -5.33
N ALA A 28 1.22 -18.03 -4.37
CA ALA A 28 0.08 -18.28 -3.48
C ALA A 28 -0.32 -17.04 -2.67
N GLU A 29 0.66 -16.26 -2.24
CA GLU A 29 0.44 -15.02 -1.47
C GLU A 29 -0.21 -13.95 -2.36
N VAL A 30 0.24 -13.85 -3.62
CA VAL A 30 -0.39 -12.99 -4.63
C VAL A 30 -1.84 -13.43 -4.89
N ASP A 31 -2.12 -14.73 -4.97
CA ASP A 31 -3.48 -15.27 -5.13
C ASP A 31 -4.38 -14.91 -3.94
N CYS A 32 -3.86 -15.02 -2.71
CA CYS A 32 -4.57 -14.61 -1.50
C CYS A 32 -4.90 -13.11 -1.51
N ILE A 33 -3.95 -12.25 -1.92
CA ILE A 33 -4.18 -10.81 -2.03
C ILE A 33 -5.21 -10.52 -3.12
N ILE A 34 -5.12 -11.16 -4.30
CA ILE A 34 -6.13 -11.03 -5.37
C ILE A 34 -7.51 -11.38 -4.83
N ALA A 35 -7.67 -12.55 -4.22
CA ALA A 35 -8.95 -13.00 -3.68
C ALA A 35 -9.52 -12.02 -2.63
N LYS A 36 -8.68 -11.47 -1.76
CA LYS A 36 -9.08 -10.43 -0.81
C LYS A 36 -9.55 -9.16 -1.51
N MET A 37 -8.78 -8.66 -2.48
CA MET A 37 -9.10 -7.45 -3.22
C MET A 37 -10.39 -7.59 -4.04
N GLU A 38 -10.66 -8.77 -4.61
CA GLU A 38 -11.90 -9.07 -5.31
C GLU A 38 -13.11 -9.07 -4.37
N ARG A 39 -13.01 -9.71 -3.20
CA ARG A 39 -14.07 -9.68 -2.18
C ARG A 39 -14.40 -8.26 -1.75
N GLU A 40 -13.39 -7.42 -1.51
CA GLU A 40 -13.59 -6.02 -1.12
C GLU A 40 -14.25 -5.19 -2.24
N LYS A 41 -13.93 -5.48 -3.50
CA LYS A 41 -14.57 -4.84 -4.65
C LYS A 41 -16.05 -5.23 -4.76
N GLU A 42 -16.40 -6.49 -4.49
CA GLU A 42 -17.78 -6.98 -4.52
C GLU A 42 -18.61 -6.52 -3.31
N ALA A 43 -17.97 -6.29 -2.16
CA ALA A 43 -18.60 -5.86 -0.92
C ALA A 43 -18.07 -4.48 -0.46
N PRO A 44 -18.41 -3.38 -1.15
CA PRO A 44 -17.89 -2.05 -0.81
C PRO A 44 -18.26 -1.59 0.62
N ALA A 45 -19.33 -2.15 1.20
CA ALA A 45 -19.73 -1.88 2.58
C ALA A 45 -18.74 -2.42 3.64
N THR A 46 -17.86 -3.36 3.30
CA THR A 46 -16.85 -3.93 4.22
C THR A 46 -15.47 -3.32 4.02
N VAL A 47 -15.32 -2.32 3.14
CA VAL A 47 -14.02 -1.68 2.89
C VAL A 47 -13.64 -0.86 4.13
N GLU A 48 -12.75 -1.43 4.95
CA GLU A 48 -12.24 -0.81 6.18
C GLU A 48 -11.55 0.55 5.90
N GLU A 49 -11.04 0.75 4.68
CA GLU A 49 -10.14 1.84 4.31
C GLU A 49 -10.47 2.47 2.95
N PHE A 50 -10.76 3.78 2.96
CA PHE A 50 -10.85 4.72 1.84
C PHE A 50 -11.94 4.51 0.78
N GLU A 51 -12.67 5.58 0.46
CA GLU A 51 -13.17 5.78 -0.89
C GLU A 51 -11.96 5.94 -1.81
N SER A 52 -11.64 4.91 -2.60
CA SER A 52 -10.73 5.05 -3.73
C SER A 52 -10.81 3.81 -4.63
N ASP A 53 -11.92 3.71 -5.36
CA ASP A 53 -12.13 2.71 -6.42
C ASP A 53 -10.89 2.59 -7.34
N VAL A 54 -10.28 3.73 -7.70
CA VAL A 54 -9.10 3.79 -8.59
C VAL A 54 -7.88 3.05 -8.04
N ARG A 55 -7.48 3.28 -6.78
CA ARG A 55 -6.35 2.55 -6.16
C ARG A 55 -6.57 1.05 -6.13
N SER A 56 -7.77 0.60 -5.78
CA SER A 56 -8.10 -0.83 -5.74
C SER A 56 -8.10 -1.44 -7.14
N LEU A 57 -8.64 -0.75 -8.15
CA LEU A 57 -8.55 -1.15 -9.56
C LEU A 57 -7.09 -1.25 -10.02
N ASN A 58 -6.28 -0.23 -9.71
CA ASN A 58 -4.87 -0.19 -10.07
C ASN A 58 -4.08 -1.33 -9.43
N PHE A 59 -4.30 -1.61 -8.16
CA PHE A 59 -3.60 -2.68 -7.46
C PHE A 59 -4.00 -4.05 -7.99
N LEU A 60 -5.30 -4.31 -8.15
CA LEU A 60 -5.77 -5.57 -8.70
C LEU A 60 -5.28 -5.78 -10.15
N ALA A 61 -5.28 -4.73 -10.98
CA ALA A 61 -4.71 -4.76 -12.32
C ALA A 61 -3.22 -5.14 -12.29
N TYR A 62 -2.44 -4.50 -11.41
CA TYR A 62 -1.02 -4.82 -11.24
C TYR A 62 -0.80 -6.28 -10.85
N LEU A 63 -1.57 -6.82 -9.90
CA LEU A 63 -1.45 -8.22 -9.46
C LEU A 63 -1.74 -9.18 -10.61
N TYR A 64 -2.77 -8.91 -11.41
CA TYR A 64 -3.06 -9.70 -12.61
C TYR A 64 -1.97 -9.62 -13.66
N LEU A 65 -1.41 -8.43 -13.93
CA LEU A 65 -0.27 -8.28 -14.83
C LEU A 65 0.98 -9.01 -14.30
N ARG A 66 1.23 -8.99 -12.99
CA ARG A 66 2.34 -9.73 -12.36
C ARG A 66 2.20 -11.23 -12.57
N GLN A 67 0.98 -11.76 -12.65
CA GLN A 67 0.69 -13.16 -12.92
C GLN A 67 0.49 -13.50 -14.41
N LEU A 68 0.81 -12.57 -15.32
CA LEU A 68 0.60 -12.75 -16.77
C LEU A 68 -0.86 -13.06 -17.13
N GLN A 69 -1.81 -12.40 -16.46
CA GLN A 69 -3.26 -12.48 -16.74
C GLN A 69 -3.78 -11.14 -17.33
N PRO A 70 -3.30 -10.72 -18.52
CA PRO A 70 -3.63 -9.40 -19.09
C PRO A 70 -5.12 -9.23 -19.37
N ASP A 71 -5.84 -10.29 -19.71
CA ASP A 71 -7.28 -10.24 -19.99
C ASP A 71 -8.11 -9.81 -18.77
N LYS A 72 -7.71 -10.23 -17.56
CA LYS A 72 -8.35 -9.80 -16.32
C LYS A 72 -7.92 -8.39 -15.90
N ALA A 73 -6.67 -8.02 -16.21
CA ALA A 73 -6.14 -6.70 -15.90
C ALA A 73 -6.79 -5.61 -16.76
N LYS A 74 -7.05 -5.87 -18.04
CA LYS A 74 -7.57 -4.90 -19.02
C LYS A 74 -8.78 -4.10 -18.54
N PRO A 75 -9.92 -4.71 -18.14
CA PRO A 75 -11.09 -3.94 -17.70
C PRO A 75 -10.83 -3.11 -16.44
N LEU A 76 -9.88 -3.52 -15.60
CA LEU A 76 -9.50 -2.78 -14.39
C LEU A 76 -8.67 -1.54 -14.74
N VAL A 77 -7.72 -1.68 -15.66
CA VAL A 77 -6.93 -0.55 -16.19
C VAL A 77 -7.83 0.47 -16.89
N GLU A 78 -8.74 -0.01 -17.73
CA GLU A 78 -9.72 0.85 -18.42
C GLU A 78 -10.64 1.57 -17.42
N GLY A 79 -11.15 0.86 -16.41
CA GLY A 79 -11.98 1.45 -15.35
C GLY A 79 -11.24 2.51 -14.52
N ALA A 80 -9.96 2.28 -14.19
CA ALA A 80 -9.13 3.25 -13.48
C ALA A 80 -8.91 4.52 -14.32
N LEU A 81 -8.56 4.37 -15.61
CA LEU A 81 -8.35 5.50 -16.52
C LEU A 81 -9.65 6.21 -16.92
N GLN A 82 -10.79 5.54 -16.90
CA GLN A 82 -12.08 6.21 -17.11
C GLN A 82 -12.41 7.18 -15.97
N LYS A 83 -12.11 6.80 -14.73
CA LYS A 83 -12.31 7.64 -13.53
C LYS A 83 -11.26 8.73 -13.43
N GLU A 84 -10.00 8.38 -13.65
CA GLU A 84 -8.85 9.28 -13.57
C GLU A 84 -7.94 9.10 -14.80
N PRO A 85 -8.23 9.79 -15.92
CA PRO A 85 -7.49 9.63 -17.18
C PRO A 85 -5.99 9.95 -17.11
N ARG A 86 -5.57 10.69 -16.08
CA ARG A 86 -4.20 11.15 -15.85
C ARG A 86 -3.51 10.42 -14.70
N ASN A 87 -4.11 9.34 -14.19
CA ASN A 87 -3.55 8.59 -13.07
C ASN A 87 -2.25 7.86 -13.51
N VAL A 88 -1.13 8.25 -12.90
CA VAL A 88 0.22 7.76 -13.22
C VAL A 88 0.32 6.24 -13.06
N THR A 89 -0.24 5.67 -12.00
CA THR A 89 -0.25 4.22 -11.80
C THR A 89 -1.05 3.49 -12.88
N ALA A 90 -2.23 4.00 -13.22
CA ALA A 90 -3.09 3.39 -14.25
C ALA A 90 -2.42 3.44 -15.63
N LEU A 91 -1.73 4.53 -15.95
CA LEU A 91 -0.93 4.67 -17.17
C LEU A 91 0.25 3.67 -17.20
N ALA A 92 0.92 3.45 -16.07
CA ALA A 92 1.98 2.45 -15.97
C ALA A 92 1.44 1.02 -16.14
N ASN A 93 0.28 0.71 -15.54
CA ASN A 93 -0.41 -0.56 -15.78
C ASN A 93 -0.81 -0.73 -17.25
N LYS A 94 -1.27 0.34 -17.91
CA LYS A 94 -1.57 0.34 -19.34
C LYS A 94 -0.32 0.07 -20.19
N CYS A 95 0.83 0.65 -19.83
CA CYS A 95 2.10 0.33 -20.50
C CYS A 95 2.40 -1.17 -20.44
N GLU A 96 2.37 -1.77 -19.24
CA GLU A 96 2.65 -3.20 -19.08
C GLU A 96 1.60 -4.09 -19.75
N LEU A 97 0.32 -3.71 -19.71
CA LEU A 97 -0.76 -4.41 -20.40
C LEU A 97 -0.48 -4.53 -21.91
N HIS A 98 -0.17 -3.41 -22.57
CA HIS A 98 0.17 -3.40 -23.99
C HIS A 98 1.44 -4.21 -24.28
N LEU A 99 2.44 -4.15 -23.40
CA LEU A 99 3.64 -4.99 -23.55
C LEU A 99 3.34 -6.49 -23.47
N GLN A 100 2.38 -6.91 -22.63
CA GLN A 100 1.96 -8.32 -22.55
C GLN A 100 1.15 -8.79 -23.76
N TYR A 101 0.44 -7.88 -24.44
CA TYR A 101 -0.18 -8.15 -25.75
C TYR A 101 0.78 -7.98 -26.95
N PHE A 102 2.05 -7.64 -26.71
CA PHE A 102 3.04 -7.33 -27.76
C PHE A 102 2.69 -6.09 -28.62
N GLU A 103 1.86 -5.19 -28.09
CA GLU A 103 1.43 -3.92 -28.68
C GLU A 103 2.43 -2.81 -28.34
N ILE A 104 3.60 -2.85 -28.97
CA ILE A 104 4.75 -1.99 -28.60
C ILE A 104 4.47 -0.51 -28.85
N THR A 105 3.81 -0.17 -29.95
CA THR A 105 3.51 1.23 -30.32
C THR A 105 2.55 1.86 -29.31
N GLU A 106 1.56 1.10 -28.87
CA GLU A 106 0.58 1.49 -27.86
C GLU A 106 1.22 1.62 -26.48
N ALA A 107 2.15 0.72 -26.13
CA ALA A 107 2.94 0.81 -24.91
C ALA A 107 3.82 2.07 -24.89
N GLU A 108 4.46 2.42 -26.01
CA GLU A 108 5.26 3.64 -26.14
C GLU A 108 4.40 4.91 -26.04
N ALA A 109 3.21 4.92 -26.64
CA ALA A 109 2.28 6.04 -26.52
C ALA A 109 1.77 6.23 -25.07
N ALA A 110 1.48 5.13 -24.37
CA ALA A 110 1.14 5.16 -22.95
C ALA A 110 2.31 5.68 -22.10
N LEU A 111 3.54 5.26 -22.40
CA LEU A 111 4.74 5.72 -21.70
C LEU A 111 4.98 7.22 -21.89
N GLN A 112 4.83 7.75 -23.10
CA GLN A 112 4.95 9.20 -23.34
C GLN A 112 3.90 10.02 -22.56
N THR A 113 2.72 9.44 -22.35
CA THR A 113 1.68 10.08 -21.52
C THR A 113 2.04 10.00 -20.05
N LEU A 114 2.51 8.84 -19.57
CA LEU A 114 3.01 8.67 -18.21
C LEU A 114 4.15 9.64 -17.88
N GLU A 115 5.13 9.79 -18.78
CA GLU A 115 6.27 10.70 -18.60
C GLU A 115 5.80 12.14 -18.38
N ARG A 116 4.89 12.65 -19.23
CA ARG A 116 4.31 13.98 -19.07
C ARG A 116 3.55 14.15 -17.76
N GLU A 117 2.78 13.15 -17.36
CA GLU A 117 2.00 13.22 -16.12
C GLU A 117 2.87 13.09 -14.86
N SER A 118 4.00 12.40 -14.94
CA SER A 118 4.92 12.22 -13.82
C SER A 118 5.63 13.51 -13.40
N GLU A 119 5.72 14.50 -14.30
CA GLU A 119 6.24 15.84 -14.00
C GLU A 119 5.29 16.64 -13.08
N ASN A 120 4.01 16.25 -13.03
CA ASN A 120 3.05 16.84 -12.12
C ASN A 120 3.24 16.29 -10.70
N LYS A 121 3.70 17.15 -9.78
CA LYS A 121 3.93 16.79 -8.37
C LYS A 121 2.69 16.26 -7.65
N GLU A 122 1.49 16.72 -7.98
CA GLU A 122 0.27 16.15 -7.40
C GLU A 122 0.08 14.70 -7.86
N SER A 123 0.16 14.45 -9.17
CA SER A 123 0.05 13.10 -9.73
C SER A 123 1.13 12.16 -9.18
N PHE A 124 2.36 12.66 -9.01
CA PHE A 124 3.47 11.93 -8.41
C PHE A 124 3.19 11.56 -6.93
N ALA A 125 2.70 12.51 -6.12
CA ALA A 125 2.33 12.26 -4.74
C ALA A 125 1.17 11.25 -4.62
N ILE A 126 0.18 11.33 -5.52
CA ILE A 126 -0.89 10.34 -5.59
C ILE A 126 -0.32 8.95 -5.87
N ALA A 127 0.54 8.80 -6.88
CA ALA A 127 1.16 7.53 -7.23
C ALA A 127 1.95 6.90 -6.07
N LEU A 128 2.75 7.70 -5.34
CA LEU A 128 3.40 7.28 -4.09
C LEU A 128 2.39 6.76 -3.06
N SER A 129 1.26 7.45 -2.90
CA SER A 129 0.21 7.01 -1.97
C SER A 129 -0.48 5.71 -2.41
N GLU A 130 -0.53 5.42 -3.72
CA GLU A 130 -1.05 4.14 -4.22
C GLU A 130 -0.07 3.00 -4.00
N VAL A 131 1.24 3.26 -4.14
CA VAL A 131 2.29 2.31 -3.74
C VAL A 131 2.20 2.03 -2.25
N ALA A 132 2.04 3.06 -1.42
CA ALA A 132 1.86 2.93 0.02
C ALA A 132 0.62 2.08 0.38
N TYR A 133 -0.52 2.38 -0.25
CA TYR A 133 -1.76 1.61 -0.10
C TYR A 133 -1.53 0.13 -0.45
N SER A 134 -0.88 -0.14 -1.58
CA SER A 134 -0.63 -1.51 -2.04
C SER A 134 0.32 -2.26 -1.10
N LEU A 135 1.41 -1.63 -0.65
CA LEU A 135 2.32 -2.19 0.36
C LEU A 135 1.59 -2.55 1.65
N SER A 136 0.63 -1.72 2.08
CA SER A 136 -0.16 -1.98 3.30
C SER A 136 -1.01 -3.24 3.21
N ARG A 137 -1.22 -3.77 1.99
CA ARG A 137 -1.96 -5.00 1.70
C ARG A 137 -1.07 -6.21 1.37
N CYS A 138 0.23 -6.00 1.20
CA CYS A 138 1.21 -7.07 0.97
C CYS A 138 1.66 -7.79 2.25
N GLY A 139 0.98 -7.53 3.38
CA GLY A 139 1.22 -8.20 4.65
C GLY A 139 2.31 -7.59 5.53
N PRO A 140 2.67 -8.29 6.62
CA PRO A 140 3.42 -7.76 7.76
C PRO A 140 4.75 -7.09 7.41
N CYS A 141 5.53 -7.74 6.57
CA CYS A 141 6.87 -7.30 6.16
C CYS A 141 6.84 -5.99 5.35
N SER A 142 5.68 -5.61 4.81
CA SER A 142 5.51 -4.44 3.96
C SER A 142 4.91 -3.23 4.69
N HIS A 143 4.41 -3.38 5.92
CA HIS A 143 3.71 -2.31 6.64
C HIS A 143 4.60 -1.09 6.92
N LEU A 144 5.87 -1.29 7.27
CA LEU A 144 6.78 -0.16 7.49
C LEU A 144 7.12 0.55 6.18
N SER A 145 7.35 -0.20 5.10
CA SER A 145 7.53 0.39 3.77
C SER A 145 6.30 1.17 3.31
N ALA A 146 5.09 0.69 3.63
CA ALA A 146 3.85 1.42 3.39
C ALA A 146 3.82 2.75 4.13
N ALA A 147 4.18 2.77 5.42
CA ALA A 147 4.25 3.99 6.21
C ALA A 147 5.26 4.99 5.63
N THR A 148 6.45 4.53 5.26
CA THR A 148 7.48 5.36 4.59
C THR A 148 6.94 5.95 3.29
N LYS A 149 6.27 5.17 2.45
CA LYS A 149 5.71 5.66 1.17
C LYS A 149 4.57 6.65 1.37
N PHE A 150 3.75 6.51 2.41
CA PHE A 150 2.79 7.55 2.76
C PHE A 150 3.48 8.84 3.22
N ALA A 151 4.56 8.75 4.00
CA ALA A 151 5.33 9.93 4.40
C ALA A 151 5.93 10.67 3.18
N GLU A 152 6.52 9.94 2.23
CA GLU A 152 7.00 10.49 0.96
C GLU A 152 5.86 11.19 0.18
N ALA A 153 4.68 10.54 0.08
CA ALA A 153 3.52 11.12 -0.59
C ALA A 153 3.06 12.42 0.07
N ILE A 154 3.01 12.46 1.41
CA ILE A 154 2.64 13.64 2.19
C ILE A 154 3.65 14.77 1.95
N GLU A 155 4.94 14.49 2.02
CA GLU A 155 6.01 15.48 1.81
C GLU A 155 5.91 16.14 0.43
N VAL A 156 5.81 15.33 -0.63
CA VAL A 156 5.68 15.82 -2.01
C VAL A 156 4.36 16.57 -2.21
N GLY A 157 3.28 16.07 -1.59
CA GLY A 157 1.92 16.57 -1.78
C GLY A 157 1.52 17.77 -0.92
N GLN A 158 2.23 18.08 0.17
CA GLN A 158 1.77 19.02 1.21
C GLN A 158 1.36 20.42 0.70
N SER A 159 1.97 20.88 -0.39
CA SER A 159 1.67 22.19 -1.01
C SER A 159 0.86 22.12 -2.30
N ARG A 160 0.51 20.92 -2.76
CA ARG A 160 -0.04 20.65 -4.10
C ARG A 160 -1.34 19.86 -4.11
N CYS A 161 -1.55 19.04 -3.09
CA CYS A 161 -2.72 18.18 -2.97
C CYS A 161 -3.80 18.85 -2.11
N LEU A 162 -5.05 18.45 -2.35
CA LEU A 162 -6.18 18.85 -1.52
C LEU A 162 -5.97 18.39 -0.06
N PRO A 163 -6.38 19.20 0.94
CA PRO A 163 -6.27 18.82 2.34
C PRO A 163 -6.87 17.45 2.67
N ASP A 164 -8.01 17.10 2.08
CA ASP A 164 -8.66 15.80 2.31
C ASP A 164 -7.78 14.61 1.90
N LYS A 165 -7.00 14.74 0.81
CA LYS A 165 -6.04 13.70 0.40
C LYS A 165 -4.93 13.56 1.44
N LEU A 166 -4.40 14.68 1.94
CA LEU A 166 -3.36 14.65 2.97
C LEU A 166 -3.88 14.01 4.26
N VAL A 167 -5.11 14.34 4.68
CA VAL A 167 -5.76 13.71 5.84
C VAL A 167 -5.90 12.20 5.63
N ALA A 168 -6.34 11.77 4.45
CA ALA A 168 -6.43 10.37 4.10
C ALA A 168 -5.06 9.67 4.15
N TRP A 169 -4.00 10.29 3.64
CA TRP A 169 -2.65 9.71 3.68
C TRP A 169 -2.06 9.63 5.08
N HIS A 170 -2.28 10.63 5.94
CA HIS A 170 -1.89 10.55 7.35
C HIS A 170 -2.63 9.42 8.06
N TYR A 171 -3.91 9.22 7.76
CA TYR A 171 -4.67 8.09 8.29
C TYR A 171 -4.10 6.74 7.81
N GLY A 172 -3.78 6.60 6.51
CA GLY A 172 -3.17 5.38 5.96
C GLY A 172 -1.77 5.09 6.54
N MET A 173 -0.99 6.15 6.78
CA MET A 173 0.32 6.07 7.45
C MET A 173 0.16 5.54 8.88
N ALA A 174 -0.80 6.09 9.64
CA ALA A 174 -1.07 5.65 11.00
C ALA A 174 -1.49 4.18 11.08
N LEU A 175 -2.34 3.72 10.15
CA LEU A 175 -2.79 2.33 10.09
C LEU A 175 -1.62 1.39 9.76
N SER A 176 -0.73 1.82 8.87
CA SER A 176 0.48 1.07 8.52
C SER A 176 1.39 0.88 9.75
N TYR A 177 1.62 1.94 10.54
CA TYR A 177 2.31 1.81 11.83
C TYR A 177 1.52 0.96 12.84
N ASN A 178 0.21 1.13 12.97
CA ASN A 178 -0.61 0.32 13.88
C ASN A 178 -0.51 -1.20 13.58
N ARG A 179 -0.47 -1.56 12.29
CA ARG A 179 -0.29 -2.94 11.85
C ARG A 179 1.13 -3.49 12.11
N SER A 180 2.14 -2.63 12.21
CA SER A 180 3.50 -3.05 12.62
C SER A 180 3.63 -3.26 14.13
N LEU A 181 2.66 -2.80 14.94
CA LEU A 181 2.62 -2.99 16.40
C LEU A 181 1.98 -4.32 16.84
N VAL A 182 1.62 -5.20 15.91
CA VAL A 182 1.12 -6.54 16.23
C VAL A 182 2.26 -7.36 16.84
N LEU A 183 2.00 -7.98 17.98
CA LEU A 183 3.05 -8.60 18.82
C LEU A 183 3.86 -9.63 18.05
N GLU A 184 3.18 -10.47 17.29
CA GLU A 184 3.81 -11.55 16.56
C GLU A 184 4.75 -11.00 15.46
N HIS A 185 4.40 -9.88 14.80
CA HIS A 185 5.30 -9.19 13.86
C HIS A 185 6.54 -8.62 14.54
N ILE A 186 6.38 -8.10 15.76
CA ILE A 186 7.49 -7.55 16.56
C ILE A 186 8.46 -8.67 16.93
N LEU A 187 7.94 -9.84 17.32
CA LEU A 187 8.78 -11.00 17.66
C LEU A 187 9.56 -11.52 16.45
N GLU A 188 8.96 -11.50 15.26
CA GLU A 188 9.64 -11.88 14.02
C GLU A 188 10.64 -10.82 13.52
N ASN A 189 10.47 -9.56 13.92
CA ASN A 189 11.30 -8.44 13.48
C ASN A 189 11.82 -7.63 14.68
N PRO A 190 12.75 -8.17 15.48
CA PRO A 190 13.22 -7.54 16.72
C PRO A 190 13.96 -6.21 16.49
N SER A 191 14.37 -5.89 15.26
CA SER A 191 14.96 -4.60 14.89
C SER A 191 13.96 -3.46 14.82
N VAL A 192 12.66 -3.74 14.89
CA VAL A 192 11.60 -2.74 14.80
C VAL A 192 11.58 -1.89 16.07
N ASP A 193 11.73 -0.57 15.92
CA ASP A 193 11.52 0.35 17.04
C ASP A 193 10.02 0.56 17.27
N VAL A 194 9.51 -0.21 18.22
CA VAL A 194 8.08 -0.19 18.59
C VAL A 194 7.67 1.13 19.24
N GLU A 195 8.59 1.81 19.94
CA GLU A 195 8.30 3.12 20.55
C GLU A 195 8.14 4.17 19.46
N GLU A 196 9.08 4.21 18.53
CA GLU A 196 9.06 5.14 17.41
C GLU A 196 7.82 4.93 16.56
N ASN A 197 7.51 3.68 16.18
CA ASN A 197 6.30 3.37 15.40
C ASN A 197 5.01 3.81 16.09
N PHE A 198 4.91 3.58 17.41
CA PHE A 198 3.76 4.05 18.19
C PHE A 198 3.67 5.58 18.15
N GLN A 199 4.79 6.28 18.40
CA GLN A 199 4.80 7.74 18.41
C GLN A 199 4.48 8.33 17.02
N MET A 200 4.97 7.71 15.95
CA MET A 200 4.67 8.11 14.57
C MET A 200 3.20 7.90 14.23
N ALA A 201 2.60 6.79 14.65
CA ALA A 201 1.17 6.54 14.47
C ALA A 201 0.30 7.58 15.21
N ILE A 202 0.62 7.88 16.47
CA ILE A 202 -0.10 8.89 17.26
C ILE A 202 0.03 10.27 16.61
N THR A 203 1.22 10.63 16.13
CA THR A 203 1.47 11.92 15.46
C THR A 203 0.63 12.05 14.19
N ALA A 204 0.59 10.99 13.37
CA ALA A 204 -0.23 10.94 12.17
C ALA A 204 -1.73 11.05 12.48
N LEU A 205 -2.23 10.33 13.49
CA LEU A 205 -3.63 10.40 13.91
C LEU A 205 -4.00 11.77 14.49
N ALA A 206 -3.07 12.42 15.21
CA ALA A 206 -3.29 13.76 15.74
C ALA A 206 -3.51 14.79 14.61
N TYR A 207 -2.85 14.63 13.47
CA TYR A 207 -3.13 15.43 12.27
C TYR A 207 -4.58 15.20 11.79
N VAL A 208 -4.99 13.94 11.66
CA VAL A 208 -6.34 13.57 11.18
C VAL A 208 -7.43 14.10 12.11
N VAL A 209 -7.24 13.98 13.42
CA VAL A 209 -8.20 14.45 14.44
C VAL A 209 -8.39 15.98 14.41
N LYS A 210 -7.34 16.74 14.07
CA LYS A 210 -7.39 18.20 13.96
C LYS A 210 -7.99 18.70 12.65
N SER A 211 -8.16 17.84 11.64
CA SER A 211 -8.75 18.20 10.36
C SER A 211 -10.26 18.45 10.44
N ASP A 212 -10.89 18.97 9.39
CA ASP A 212 -12.36 19.10 9.32
C ASP A 212 -13.07 17.85 8.73
N HIS A 213 -12.31 16.82 8.37
CA HIS A 213 -12.84 15.62 7.72
C HIS A 213 -13.58 14.71 8.72
N LYS A 214 -14.89 14.94 8.92
CA LYS A 214 -15.72 14.29 9.95
C LYS A 214 -15.57 12.77 10.04
N PHE A 215 -15.61 12.07 8.90
CA PHE A 215 -15.56 10.60 8.87
C PHE A 215 -14.19 10.06 9.34
N LEU A 216 -13.10 10.51 8.73
CA LEU A 216 -11.74 10.12 9.11
C LEU A 216 -11.38 10.58 10.53
N LYS A 217 -11.88 11.74 10.98
CA LYS A 217 -11.74 12.18 12.37
C LYS A 217 -12.31 11.16 13.35
N ALA A 218 -13.53 10.68 13.12
CA ALA A 218 -14.16 9.67 13.98
C ALA A 218 -13.36 8.36 13.97
N LYS A 219 -12.97 7.87 12.79
CA LYS A 219 -12.11 6.68 12.64
C LYS A 219 -10.76 6.84 13.35
N ALA A 220 -10.16 8.02 13.28
CA ALA A 220 -8.89 8.31 13.93
C ALA A 220 -9.00 8.26 15.46
N TYR A 221 -10.09 8.75 16.06
CA TYR A 221 -10.32 8.60 17.50
C TYR A 221 -10.42 7.13 17.93
N VAL A 222 -11.15 6.30 17.17
CA VAL A 222 -11.24 4.85 17.44
C VAL A 222 -9.86 4.21 17.35
N THR A 223 -9.13 4.48 16.26
CA THR A 223 -7.78 3.95 16.03
C THR A 223 -6.79 4.39 17.12
N LEU A 224 -6.89 5.64 17.61
CA LEU A 224 -6.09 6.14 18.73
C LEU A 224 -6.34 5.32 20.01
N GLY A 225 -7.59 4.97 20.30
CA GLY A 225 -7.93 4.12 21.44
C GLY A 225 -7.34 2.71 21.30
N GLU A 226 -7.51 2.10 20.13
CA GLU A 226 -7.02 0.76 19.82
C GLU A 226 -5.50 0.67 19.90
N ILE A 227 -4.79 1.60 19.26
CA ILE A 227 -3.32 1.58 19.20
C ILE A 227 -2.72 1.85 20.58
N THR A 228 -3.31 2.77 21.36
CA THR A 228 -2.89 3.04 22.73
C THR A 228 -3.09 1.79 23.59
N ASN A 229 -4.26 1.15 23.52
CA ASN A 229 -4.52 -0.08 24.26
C ASN A 229 -3.54 -1.21 23.88
N LYS A 230 -3.33 -1.44 22.57
CA LYS A 230 -2.39 -2.45 22.05
C LYS A 230 -0.98 -2.20 22.59
N TYR A 231 -0.48 -0.97 22.48
CA TYR A 231 0.87 -0.63 22.90
C TYR A 231 1.07 -0.78 24.43
N TRP A 232 0.14 -0.33 25.25
CA TRP A 232 0.27 -0.45 26.72
C TRP A 232 0.03 -1.86 27.25
N ARG A 233 -0.92 -2.61 26.67
CA ARG A 233 -1.27 -3.97 27.10
C ARG A 233 -0.27 -5.01 26.62
N ASP A 234 0.10 -4.96 25.34
CA ASP A 234 0.82 -6.04 24.68
C ASP A 234 2.32 -5.72 24.64
N VAL A 235 2.68 -4.55 24.11
CA VAL A 235 4.10 -4.20 23.87
C VAL A 235 4.85 -3.90 25.17
N LYS A 236 4.31 -3.04 26.06
CA LYS A 236 5.02 -2.72 27.32
C LYS A 236 5.14 -3.89 28.26
N ARG A 237 4.13 -4.77 28.30
CA ARG A 237 4.18 -6.00 29.10
C ARG A 237 5.26 -6.94 28.60
N VAL A 238 5.42 -7.04 27.28
CA VAL A 238 6.45 -7.87 26.65
C VAL A 238 7.84 -7.28 26.84
N LYS A 239 8.07 -5.97 26.69
CA LYS A 239 9.37 -5.35 27.02
C LYS A 239 9.79 -5.57 28.49
N ARG A 240 8.84 -5.62 29.43
CA ARG A 240 9.11 -5.96 30.84
C ARG A 240 9.45 -7.43 31.07
N ASN A 241 9.06 -8.32 30.16
CA ASN A 241 9.27 -9.77 30.29
C ASN A 241 10.41 -10.30 29.39
N ILE A 242 10.72 -9.62 28.28
CA ILE A 242 11.83 -9.98 27.36
C ILE A 242 13.19 -9.66 27.98
N SER A 243 13.29 -8.73 28.94
CA SER A 243 14.51 -8.62 29.77
C SER A 243 14.81 -9.90 30.54
N ASP A 244 13.80 -10.76 30.76
CA ASP A 244 13.89 -11.91 31.66
C ASP A 244 13.71 -13.26 30.92
N ALA A 245 13.17 -13.29 29.71
CA ALA A 245 12.95 -14.52 28.95
C ALA A 245 13.01 -14.30 27.43
N ILE A 246 14.14 -14.66 26.80
CA ILE A 246 14.16 -15.01 25.38
C ILE A 246 13.43 -16.35 25.25
N VAL A 247 12.11 -16.29 25.08
CA VAL A 247 11.31 -17.48 24.77
C VAL A 247 11.62 -17.88 23.33
N LYS A 248 12.33 -18.99 23.14
CA LYS A 248 12.48 -19.64 21.83
C LYS A 248 11.09 -20.11 21.38
N LEU A 249 10.54 -19.49 20.34
CA LEU A 249 9.38 -20.04 19.64
C LEU A 249 9.78 -21.42 19.07
N PRO A 250 8.95 -22.48 19.24
CA PRO A 250 9.22 -23.77 18.64
C PRO A 250 9.29 -23.64 17.11
N GLU A 251 10.21 -24.36 16.45
CA GLU A 251 10.40 -24.32 14.98
C GLU A 251 9.12 -24.65 14.18
N GLU A 252 8.12 -25.28 14.81
CA GLU A 252 6.85 -25.70 14.21
C GLU A 252 5.72 -24.65 14.33
N SER A 253 5.94 -23.48 14.94
CA SER A 253 4.92 -22.43 14.96
C SER A 253 4.73 -21.82 13.57
N LEU A 254 3.49 -21.81 13.07
CA LEU A 254 3.13 -21.08 11.85
C LEU A 254 3.65 -19.65 11.94
N LYS A 255 4.38 -19.21 10.92
CA LYS A 255 4.85 -17.82 10.82
C LYS A 255 3.65 -16.92 10.69
N VAL A 256 3.74 -15.69 11.19
CA VAL A 256 2.61 -14.75 11.17
C VAL A 256 2.15 -14.45 9.76
N PHE A 257 3.10 -14.46 8.84
CA PHE A 257 2.82 -14.38 7.42
C PHE A 257 1.82 -15.48 6.97
N GLU A 258 1.98 -16.73 7.40
CA GLU A 258 1.09 -17.85 7.06
C GLU A 258 -0.30 -17.75 7.73
N CYS A 259 -0.39 -17.03 8.86
CA CYS A 259 -1.66 -16.73 9.54
C CYS A 259 -2.43 -15.58 8.85
N PHE A 260 -1.73 -14.54 8.40
CA PHE A 260 -2.31 -13.41 7.65
C PHE A 260 -2.95 -13.88 6.33
N GLU A 261 -2.46 -14.98 5.76
CA GLU A 261 -2.97 -15.56 4.52
C GLU A 261 -4.26 -16.38 4.66
N ARG A 262 -4.61 -16.80 5.89
CA ARG A 262 -5.78 -17.65 6.16
C ARG A 262 -7.00 -16.90 6.71
N ALA A 263 -6.85 -15.62 7.05
CA ALA A 263 -7.90 -14.75 7.61
C ALA A 263 -8.50 -13.83 6.55
#